data_AF-A0A511XAN6-F1
#
_entry.id   AF-A0A511XAN6-F1
#
_cell.length_a   1.000
_cell.length_b   1.000
_cell.length_c   1.000
_cell.angle_alpha   90.00
_cell.angle_beta   90.00
_cell.angle_gamma   90.00
#
_symmetry.space_group_name_H-M   'P 1'
#
loop_
_entity.id
_entity.type
_entity.pdbx_description
1 polymer ?
#
loop_
_entity_poly.entity_id
_entity_poly.type
_entity_poly.pdbx_seq_one_letter_code
_entity_poly.pdbx_strand_id
1 'polypeptide(L)'
;MAIVTVQGASSGSAINVTVDGAATGSLGALVTSFSNELTSVIDTLNGEALSSGGTYDFTGNAAGLAVLTGTGTYTLAGNLEYIVFGDTLGATPTGAFHVDASDVSSGTLSVVGGTQFGIEFQAGASNGTFIAGAGNNLFTGDQSSGAGNWAVTTGDGNDTVIAGTGSNTINAGAGDNLILIYQGSNVVASYGQDTILGGNNSGQTVSVYGGSSVINVGADAYINDASSGGNSITVGGTSTIVAGTGDTISLAGAGSSVYAGVSDTISASGDATVYGAHNASIDAGGSLAFLGTGTTTITASSATIFGGAGLDVTLDTTGSKGSLFVANSGNETLNAANSEYGVQAFGNVAGYSGTQVFIGGTASDTLVAGVGDATMTGGSGAANEFAFRNGIAGASYEITDFGSAAGNFVFLYQYTEAELTTALANQVNSNGSTTITLSDGSTIKFDNVASLTSSQFAIGS
;
A
#
# COMPACT_ATOMS: atom_id res chain seq x y z
N MET A 1 -5.13 25.25 20.13
CA MET A 1 -5.75 24.79 21.39
C MET A 1 -7.11 25.43 21.63
N ALA A 2 -8.17 24.63 21.51
CA ALA A 2 -9.50 24.94 22.02
C ALA A 2 -9.66 24.35 23.43
N ILE A 3 -10.59 24.89 24.21
CA ILE A 3 -10.97 24.31 25.51
C ILE A 3 -12.42 23.86 25.41
N VAL A 4 -12.66 22.59 25.73
CA VAL A 4 -14.02 22.04 25.88
C VAL A 4 -14.27 21.82 27.36
N THR A 5 -15.43 22.25 27.85
CA THR A 5 -15.82 22.03 29.24
C THR A 5 -16.57 20.71 29.36
N VAL A 6 -16.11 19.84 30.27
CA VAL A 6 -16.71 18.54 30.58
C VAL A 6 -17.27 18.54 32.01
N GLN A 7 -18.35 17.81 32.24
CA GLN A 7 -18.96 17.65 33.57
C GLN A 7 -17.94 17.10 34.60
N GLY A 8 -17.85 17.74 35.76
CA GLY A 8 -17.02 17.30 36.88
C GLY A 8 -17.75 16.26 37.77
N ALA A 9 -17.30 16.11 39.02
CA ALA A 9 -17.75 15.01 39.91
C ALA A 9 -19.24 15.06 40.31
N SER A 10 -19.93 16.15 40.05
CA SER A 10 -21.36 16.32 40.34
C SER A 10 -21.98 17.34 39.38
N SER A 11 -23.30 17.34 39.25
CA SER A 11 -24.05 18.28 38.40
C SER A 11 -23.67 19.74 38.71
N GLY A 12 -23.31 20.49 37.66
CA GLY A 12 -22.82 21.87 37.75
C GLY A 12 -21.32 22.06 38.04
N SER A 13 -20.58 20.98 38.36
CA SER A 13 -19.10 21.00 38.38
C SER A 13 -18.53 20.87 36.96
N ALA A 14 -17.37 21.47 36.68
CA ALA A 14 -16.82 21.53 35.33
C ALA A 14 -15.29 21.42 35.31
N ILE A 15 -14.77 20.68 34.34
CA ILE A 15 -13.35 20.48 34.04
C ILE A 15 -13.04 21.00 32.64
N ASN A 16 -11.92 21.72 32.50
CA ASN A 16 -11.41 22.15 31.21
C ASN A 16 -10.58 21.04 30.59
N VAL A 17 -10.98 20.62 29.39
CA VAL A 17 -10.24 19.70 28.54
C VAL A 17 -9.61 20.49 27.40
N THR A 18 -8.28 20.50 27.37
CA THR A 18 -7.54 21.09 26.26
C THR A 18 -7.59 20.16 25.05
N VAL A 19 -7.92 20.72 23.90
CA VAL A 19 -7.98 19.99 22.63
C VAL A 19 -7.14 20.73 21.61
N ASP A 20 -6.08 20.10 21.10
CA ASP A 20 -5.23 20.65 20.04
C ASP A 20 -5.16 19.74 18.83
N GLY A 21 -5.13 20.34 17.64
CA GLY A 21 -4.89 19.61 16.39
C GLY A 21 -5.85 19.78 15.24
N ALA A 22 -5.38 19.31 14.08
CA ALA A 22 -5.97 19.45 12.74
C ALA A 22 -7.43 18.96 12.63
N ALA A 23 -7.94 18.31 13.68
CA ALA A 23 -9.31 17.84 13.82
C ALA A 23 -10.06 18.47 15.00
N THR A 24 -9.82 19.75 15.34
CA THR A 24 -10.63 20.52 16.32
C THR A 24 -12.15 20.44 16.07
N GLY A 25 -12.59 19.97 14.91
CA GLY A 25 -13.94 19.47 14.65
C GLY A 25 -14.25 18.09 15.25
N SER A 26 -13.60 17.01 14.81
CA SER A 26 -13.97 15.64 15.24
C SER A 26 -13.52 15.30 16.66
N LEU A 27 -12.32 15.71 17.09
CA LEU A 27 -11.85 15.48 18.46
C LEU A 27 -12.66 16.31 19.46
N GLY A 28 -12.91 17.58 19.12
CA GLY A 28 -13.83 18.44 19.88
C GLY A 28 -15.24 17.85 19.94
N ALA A 29 -15.74 17.27 18.85
CA ALA A 29 -17.04 16.59 18.82
C ALA A 29 -17.06 15.32 19.68
N LEU A 30 -15.98 14.54 19.71
CA LEU A 30 -15.87 13.36 20.58
C LEU A 30 -15.89 13.76 22.06
N VAL A 31 -15.09 14.76 22.47
CA VAL A 31 -15.08 15.29 23.84
C VAL A 31 -16.46 15.88 24.19
N THR A 32 -17.10 16.59 23.27
CA THR A 32 -18.45 17.14 23.46
C THR A 32 -19.50 16.04 23.59
N SER A 33 -19.43 14.99 22.76
CA SER A 33 -20.34 13.85 22.81
C SER A 33 -20.23 13.13 24.14
N PHE A 34 -18.99 12.87 24.59
CA PHE A 34 -18.73 12.32 25.92
C PHE A 34 -19.31 13.21 27.02
N SER A 35 -19.11 14.54 26.96
CA SER A 35 -19.66 15.45 27.96
C SER A 35 -21.19 15.42 28.01
N ASN A 36 -21.85 15.32 26.86
CA ASN A 36 -23.31 15.22 26.78
C ASN A 36 -23.82 13.89 27.36
N GLU A 37 -23.14 12.78 27.05
CA GLU A 37 -23.43 11.47 27.63
C GLU A 37 -23.29 11.52 29.15
N LEU A 38 -22.13 11.98 29.64
CA LEU A 38 -21.85 12.08 31.07
C LEU A 38 -22.89 12.95 31.79
N THR A 39 -23.27 14.09 31.21
CA THR A 39 -24.32 14.97 31.76
C THR A 39 -25.67 14.26 31.90
N SER A 40 -26.00 13.33 30.98
CA SER A 40 -27.27 12.61 31.02
C SER A 40 -27.37 11.55 32.12
N VAL A 41 -26.22 11.08 32.62
CA VAL A 41 -26.13 10.01 33.63
C VAL A 41 -25.53 10.46 34.96
N ILE A 42 -24.99 11.68 35.06
CA ILE A 42 -24.18 12.15 36.21
C ILE A 42 -24.83 11.95 37.58
N ASP A 43 -26.15 12.16 37.68
CA ASP A 43 -26.90 12.04 38.94
C ASP A 43 -27.08 10.58 39.42
N THR A 44 -26.72 9.61 38.56
CA THR A 44 -26.74 8.17 38.86
C THR A 44 -25.37 7.61 39.22
N LEU A 45 -24.30 8.39 39.03
CA LEU A 45 -22.92 7.98 39.25
C LEU A 45 -22.46 8.30 40.67
N ASN A 46 -21.50 7.52 41.18
CA ASN A 46 -20.70 7.91 42.34
C ASN A 46 -19.48 8.72 41.86
N GLY A 47 -19.66 10.04 41.74
CA GLY A 47 -18.61 10.95 41.27
C GLY A 47 -17.70 11.45 42.39
N GLU A 48 -16.39 11.29 42.21
CA GLU A 48 -15.37 11.68 43.18
C GLU A 48 -14.25 12.51 42.52
N ALA A 49 -13.94 13.67 43.11
CA ALA A 49 -12.77 14.46 42.73
C ALA A 49 -11.56 13.98 43.52
N LEU A 50 -10.55 13.46 42.83
CA LEU A 50 -9.44 12.74 43.43
C LEU A 50 -8.21 13.64 43.61
N SER A 51 -7.36 13.28 44.57
CA SER A 51 -6.07 13.93 44.81
C SER A 51 -4.93 13.07 44.31
N SER A 52 -3.91 13.70 43.73
CA SER A 52 -2.70 13.01 43.29
C SER A 52 -2.00 12.25 44.41
N GLY A 53 -1.44 11.09 44.08
CA GLY A 53 -0.71 10.18 44.97
C GLY A 53 -1.58 9.13 45.69
N GLY A 54 -2.87 9.04 45.37
CA GLY A 54 -3.82 8.14 46.05
C GLY A 54 -4.12 6.83 45.31
N THR A 55 -4.63 5.86 46.09
CA THR A 55 -5.27 4.64 45.60
C THR A 55 -6.77 4.70 45.93
N TYR A 56 -7.62 4.47 44.94
CA TYR A 56 -9.05 4.68 45.01
C TYR A 56 -9.80 3.45 44.49
N ASP A 57 -10.65 2.86 45.33
CA ASP A 57 -11.42 1.65 45.01
C ASP A 57 -12.92 1.95 45.03
N PHE A 58 -13.54 1.91 43.84
CA PHE A 58 -14.96 2.18 43.62
C PHE A 58 -15.80 0.92 43.89
N THR A 59 -16.05 0.63 45.17
CA THR A 59 -16.79 -0.58 45.60
C THR A 59 -18.32 -0.44 45.59
N GLY A 60 -18.84 0.72 45.20
CA GLY A 60 -20.27 1.00 45.17
C GLY A 60 -21.03 0.21 44.08
N ASN A 61 -22.32 -0.03 44.31
CA ASN A 61 -23.20 -0.62 43.30
C ASN A 61 -23.48 0.34 42.14
N ALA A 62 -23.39 1.65 42.38
CA ALA A 62 -23.46 2.67 41.33
C ALA A 62 -22.12 2.76 40.61
N ALA A 63 -22.15 3.01 39.30
CA ALA A 63 -20.95 3.22 38.51
C ALA A 63 -20.16 4.44 39.01
N GLY A 64 -18.84 4.28 39.11
CA GLY A 64 -17.93 5.34 39.55
C GLY A 64 -17.63 6.34 38.44
N LEU A 65 -17.39 7.59 38.85
CA LEU A 65 -16.75 8.64 38.05
C LEU A 65 -15.56 9.20 38.82
N ALA A 66 -14.36 9.10 38.26
CA ALA A 66 -13.16 9.70 38.81
C ALA A 66 -12.84 11.01 38.08
N VAL A 67 -12.65 12.10 38.84
CA VAL A 67 -12.27 13.40 38.30
C VAL A 67 -10.90 13.81 38.80
N LEU A 68 -9.94 13.92 37.87
CA LEU A 68 -8.53 14.15 38.13
C LEU A 68 -8.15 15.58 37.74
N THR A 69 -7.84 16.42 38.70
CA THR A 69 -7.50 17.85 38.44
C THR A 69 -6.09 18.25 38.87
N GLY A 70 -5.36 17.35 39.52
CA GLY A 70 -3.97 17.55 39.91
C GLY A 70 -3.03 16.63 39.14
N THR A 71 -1.87 17.11 38.77
CA THR A 71 -0.84 16.30 38.08
C THR A 71 -0.23 15.26 39.04
N GLY A 72 0.27 14.15 38.51
CA GLY A 72 0.87 13.05 39.27
C GLY A 72 0.05 11.76 39.22
N THR A 73 0.25 10.86 40.19
CA THR A 73 -0.15 9.45 40.08
C THR A 73 -1.50 9.14 40.72
N TYR A 74 -2.30 8.29 40.07
CA TYR A 74 -3.58 7.78 40.54
C TYR A 74 -3.66 6.28 40.29
N THR A 75 -3.99 5.50 41.32
CA THR A 75 -4.31 4.07 41.15
C THR A 75 -5.81 3.89 41.38
N LEU A 76 -6.51 3.34 40.40
CA LEU A 76 -7.96 3.25 40.34
C LEU A 76 -8.39 1.79 40.21
N ALA A 77 -9.38 1.38 41.00
CA ALA A 77 -9.91 0.03 41.03
C ALA A 77 -11.44 -0.01 41.17
N GLY A 78 -12.02 -1.19 40.97
CA GLY A 78 -13.43 -1.44 41.25
C GLY A 78 -14.38 -1.09 40.09
N ASN A 79 -15.63 -0.77 40.43
CA ASN A 79 -16.71 -0.46 39.49
C ASN A 79 -16.63 0.99 38.99
N LEU A 80 -15.63 1.29 38.17
CA LEU A 80 -15.36 2.61 37.61
C LEU A 80 -15.66 2.61 36.10
N GLU A 81 -16.59 3.45 35.65
CA GLU A 81 -16.99 3.53 34.22
C GLU A 81 -16.51 4.81 33.54
N TYR A 82 -16.23 5.89 34.29
CA TYR A 82 -15.83 7.17 33.74
C TYR A 82 -14.60 7.76 34.43
N ILE A 83 -13.65 8.26 33.65
CA ILE A 83 -12.52 9.06 34.12
C ILE A 83 -12.49 10.36 33.34
N VAL A 84 -12.45 11.49 34.05
CA VAL A 84 -12.23 12.81 33.46
C VAL A 84 -10.94 13.39 34.03
N PHE A 85 -10.01 13.79 33.16
CA PHE A 85 -8.80 14.49 33.58
C PHE A 85 -8.65 15.83 32.86
N GLY A 86 -8.07 16.80 33.53
CA GLY A 86 -7.91 18.13 32.97
C GLY A 86 -7.71 19.17 34.06
N ASP A 87 -7.99 20.42 33.72
CA ASP A 87 -7.74 21.53 34.62
C ASP A 87 -9.02 22.07 35.26
N THR A 88 -8.89 22.55 36.49
CA THR A 88 -9.91 23.44 37.05
C THR A 88 -9.85 24.81 36.35
N LEU A 89 -11.00 25.48 36.25
CA LEU A 89 -11.11 26.77 35.57
C LEU A 89 -10.10 27.79 36.12
N GLY A 90 -9.10 28.17 35.32
CA GLY A 90 -8.06 29.13 35.70
C GLY A 90 -6.80 28.53 36.34
N ALA A 91 -6.71 27.21 36.46
CA ALA A 91 -5.47 26.51 36.81
C ALA A 91 -4.62 26.24 35.56
N THR A 92 -3.30 26.11 35.75
CA THR A 92 -2.39 25.61 34.73
C THR A 92 -1.65 24.41 35.34
N PRO A 93 -1.70 23.23 34.72
CA PRO A 93 -1.01 22.06 35.23
C PRO A 93 0.50 22.31 35.14
N THR A 94 1.29 21.55 35.90
CA THR A 94 2.75 21.70 35.94
C THR A 94 3.49 20.41 35.57
N GLY A 95 2.78 19.40 35.05
CA GLY A 95 3.29 18.08 34.74
C GLY A 95 2.21 17.17 34.16
N ALA A 96 2.58 15.91 33.91
CA ALA A 96 1.67 14.90 33.36
C ALA A 96 0.78 14.25 34.43
N PHE A 97 -0.29 13.60 33.97
CA PHE A 97 -1.09 12.67 34.77
C PHE A 97 -0.53 11.26 34.58
N HIS A 98 -0.48 10.46 35.64
CA HIS A 98 -0.17 9.03 35.57
C HIS A 98 -1.34 8.26 36.19
N VAL A 99 -2.02 7.45 35.41
CA VAL A 99 -3.25 6.76 35.83
C VAL A 99 -3.08 5.26 35.59
N ASP A 100 -3.12 4.51 36.68
CA ASP A 100 -3.18 3.05 36.66
C ASP A 100 -4.62 2.62 36.93
N ALA A 101 -5.27 2.09 35.90
CA ALA A 101 -6.62 1.56 35.94
C ALA A 101 -6.64 0.02 35.72
N SER A 102 -5.52 -0.65 35.99
CA SER A 102 -5.38 -2.10 35.79
C SER A 102 -6.39 -2.94 36.58
N ASP A 103 -6.77 -2.48 37.78
CA ASP A 103 -7.72 -3.15 38.67
C ASP A 103 -9.18 -2.66 38.51
N VAL A 104 -9.49 -1.90 37.45
CA VAL A 104 -10.88 -1.57 37.11
C VAL A 104 -11.60 -2.82 36.60
N SER A 105 -12.77 -3.09 37.17
CA SER A 105 -13.54 -4.32 36.93
C SER A 105 -14.88 -4.07 36.21
N SER A 106 -15.16 -2.82 35.86
CA SER A 106 -16.31 -2.45 35.03
C SER A 106 -16.23 -3.12 33.65
N GLY A 107 -17.37 -3.34 33.01
CA GLY A 107 -17.41 -3.91 31.66
C GLY A 107 -16.88 -2.96 30.58
N THR A 108 -16.98 -1.64 30.84
CA THR A 108 -16.53 -0.59 29.92
C THR A 108 -16.03 0.61 30.72
N LEU A 109 -14.89 1.16 30.32
CA LEU A 109 -14.29 2.36 30.90
C LEU A 109 -14.11 3.45 29.84
N SER A 110 -14.67 4.63 30.10
CA SER A 110 -14.55 5.80 29.22
C SER A 110 -13.68 6.87 29.86
N VAL A 111 -12.56 7.18 29.23
CA VAL A 111 -11.54 8.11 29.72
C VAL A 111 -11.46 9.29 28.77
N VAL A 112 -11.67 10.50 29.29
CA VAL A 112 -11.58 11.73 28.49
C VAL A 112 -10.83 12.80 29.25
N GLY A 113 -9.90 13.45 28.57
CA GLY A 113 -9.22 14.61 29.11
C GLY A 113 -8.22 15.18 28.14
N GLY A 114 -7.46 16.17 28.60
CA GLY A 114 -6.44 16.78 27.75
C GLY A 114 -5.78 17.96 28.44
N THR A 115 -4.46 17.94 28.49
CA THR A 115 -3.62 19.03 28.98
C THR A 115 -2.37 19.14 28.13
N GLN A 116 -1.64 20.25 28.19
CA GLN A 116 -0.41 20.42 27.42
C GLN A 116 0.71 19.41 27.77
N PHE A 117 0.60 18.71 28.91
CA PHE A 117 1.60 17.72 29.35
C PHE A 117 1.17 16.27 29.07
N GLY A 118 -0.06 16.08 28.57
CA GLY A 118 -0.61 14.76 28.30
C GLY A 118 -0.88 13.91 29.55
N ILE A 119 -1.05 12.61 29.32
CA ILE A 119 -1.34 11.59 30.32
C ILE A 119 -0.59 10.30 30.00
N GLU A 120 -0.12 9.60 31.02
CA GLU A 120 0.24 8.19 30.97
C GLU A 120 -0.90 7.37 31.57
N PHE A 121 -1.51 6.50 30.78
CA PHE A 121 -2.67 5.69 31.16
C PHE A 121 -2.38 4.21 30.96
N GLN A 122 -2.50 3.42 32.03
CA GLN A 122 -2.47 1.97 32.01
C GLN A 122 -3.91 1.45 32.14
N ALA A 123 -4.38 0.78 31.09
CA ALA A 123 -5.67 0.13 31.06
C ALA A 123 -5.64 -1.24 31.76
N GLY A 124 -6.79 -1.66 32.30
CA GLY A 124 -7.05 -3.03 32.74
C GLY A 124 -7.74 -3.88 31.68
N ALA A 125 -8.36 -4.97 32.13
CA ALA A 125 -9.03 -5.94 31.25
C ALA A 125 -10.36 -5.43 30.64
N SER A 126 -10.87 -4.27 31.09
CA SER A 126 -12.10 -3.66 30.56
C SER A 126 -11.99 -3.31 29.08
N ASN A 127 -13.13 -3.31 28.39
CA ASN A 127 -13.24 -2.58 27.12
C ASN A 127 -13.26 -1.08 27.42
N GLY A 128 -12.96 -0.24 26.44
CA GLY A 128 -13.03 1.19 26.72
C GLY A 128 -12.85 2.14 25.57
N THR A 129 -13.02 3.40 25.91
CA THR A 129 -12.67 4.54 25.06
C THR A 129 -11.65 5.38 25.80
N PHE A 130 -10.60 5.80 25.12
CA PHE A 130 -9.58 6.69 25.64
C PHE A 130 -9.44 7.90 24.71
N ILE A 131 -9.69 9.09 25.23
CA ILE A 131 -9.56 10.35 24.51
C ILE A 131 -8.60 11.26 25.27
N ALA A 132 -7.46 11.58 24.66
CA ALA A 132 -6.50 12.55 25.20
C ALA A 132 -6.32 13.71 24.22
N GLY A 133 -6.88 14.88 24.56
CA GLY A 133 -7.09 15.97 23.62
C GLY A 133 -5.84 16.74 23.19
N ALA A 134 -4.75 16.67 23.96
CA ALA A 134 -3.53 17.44 23.71
C ALA A 134 -2.34 16.84 24.50
N GLY A 135 -1.13 17.31 24.18
CA GLY A 135 0.10 16.93 24.87
C GLY A 135 0.62 15.58 24.40
N ASN A 136 1.76 15.14 24.93
CA ASN A 136 2.30 13.82 24.62
C ASN A 136 1.68 12.78 25.57
N ASN A 137 0.93 11.85 25.01
CA ASN A 137 0.16 10.86 25.75
C ASN A 137 0.76 9.47 25.58
N LEU A 138 0.69 8.67 26.64
CA LEU A 138 1.00 7.26 26.61
C LEU A 138 -0.27 6.48 26.98
N PHE A 139 -0.77 5.68 26.05
CA PHE A 139 -1.78 4.67 26.34
C PHE A 139 -1.11 3.29 26.36
N THR A 140 -1.31 2.54 27.44
CA THR A 140 -0.88 1.15 27.55
C THR A 140 -2.09 0.26 27.83
N GLY A 141 -2.46 -0.56 26.85
CA GLY A 141 -3.47 -1.60 26.98
C GLY A 141 -2.99 -2.79 27.83
N ASP A 142 -3.93 -3.62 28.26
CA ASP A 142 -3.61 -4.86 28.97
C ASP A 142 -2.96 -5.88 28.04
N GLN A 143 -1.83 -6.46 28.50
CA GLN A 143 -1.04 -7.44 27.77
C GLN A 143 -1.45 -8.89 28.10
N SER A 144 -2.43 -9.09 29.00
CA SER A 144 -2.93 -10.39 29.40
C SER A 144 -3.80 -11.03 28.30
N SER A 145 -4.00 -12.35 28.34
CA SER A 145 -4.90 -13.03 27.41
C SER A 145 -6.36 -12.68 27.74
N GLY A 146 -7.09 -12.12 26.77
CA GLY A 146 -8.49 -11.71 26.97
C GLY A 146 -8.65 -10.26 27.43
N ALA A 147 -7.64 -9.42 27.24
CA ALA A 147 -7.77 -7.97 27.39
C ALA A 147 -8.94 -7.43 26.57
N GLY A 148 -9.61 -6.40 27.09
CA GLY A 148 -10.69 -5.72 26.42
C GLY A 148 -10.24 -4.94 25.20
N ASN A 149 -11.21 -4.56 24.37
CA ASN A 149 -11.00 -3.77 23.16
C ASN A 149 -11.08 -2.28 23.48
N TRP A 150 -10.16 -1.49 22.93
CA TRP A 150 -10.10 -0.05 23.14
C TRP A 150 -10.26 0.76 21.86
N ALA A 151 -11.05 1.82 21.96
CA ALA A 151 -11.04 2.93 21.01
C ALA A 151 -10.14 4.04 21.57
N VAL A 152 -8.94 4.18 21.00
CA VAL A 152 -7.92 5.13 21.45
C VAL A 152 -7.86 6.30 20.47
N THR A 153 -8.07 7.52 20.94
CA THR A 153 -7.93 8.74 20.14
C THR A 153 -7.11 9.78 20.90
N THR A 154 -5.99 10.22 20.33
CA THR A 154 -5.18 11.30 20.88
C THR A 154 -5.19 12.53 19.95
N GLY A 155 -4.82 13.68 20.50
CA GLY A 155 -4.75 14.97 19.80
C GLY A 155 -3.40 15.22 19.15
N ASP A 156 -2.99 16.48 19.07
CA ASP A 156 -1.60 16.81 18.72
C ASP A 156 -0.64 16.40 19.86
N GLY A 157 0.53 15.91 19.46
CA GLY A 157 1.60 15.50 20.35
C GLY A 157 2.45 14.43 19.68
N ASN A 158 3.53 14.01 20.33
CA ASN A 158 4.19 12.76 19.98
C ASN A 158 3.72 11.70 20.97
N ASP A 159 2.64 11.03 20.60
CA ASP A 159 1.97 10.05 21.44
C ASP A 159 2.59 8.66 21.30
N THR A 160 2.42 7.84 22.32
CA THR A 160 2.76 6.41 22.31
C THR A 160 1.52 5.60 22.65
N VAL A 161 1.16 4.65 21.78
CA VAL A 161 0.04 3.75 22.00
C VAL A 161 0.55 2.31 21.96
N ILE A 162 0.41 1.60 23.07
CA ILE A 162 0.66 0.16 23.18
C ILE A 162 -0.70 -0.51 23.31
N ALA A 163 -1.20 -1.12 22.24
CA ALA A 163 -2.61 -1.49 22.12
C ALA A 163 -3.10 -2.59 23.09
N GLY A 164 -2.20 -3.45 23.58
CA GLY A 164 -2.57 -4.65 24.34
C GLY A 164 -2.96 -5.82 23.45
N THR A 165 -3.59 -6.86 24.02
CA THR A 165 -3.97 -8.08 23.26
C THR A 165 -5.37 -8.06 22.65
N GLY A 166 -6.20 -7.08 23.04
CA GLY A 166 -7.52 -6.84 22.46
C GLY A 166 -7.46 -6.41 20.99
N SER A 167 -8.63 -6.30 20.35
CA SER A 167 -8.79 -5.74 19.01
C SER A 167 -9.13 -4.26 19.10
N ASN A 168 -8.16 -3.39 18.82
CA ASN A 168 -8.27 -1.97 19.12
C ASN A 168 -8.48 -1.12 17.87
N THR A 169 -9.14 0.02 18.05
CA THR A 169 -9.22 1.09 17.03
C THR A 169 -8.41 2.27 17.52
N ILE A 170 -7.41 2.69 16.77
CA ILE A 170 -6.40 3.65 17.21
C ILE A 170 -6.32 4.81 16.22
N ASN A 171 -6.39 6.02 16.73
CA ASN A 171 -6.05 7.24 16.05
C ASN A 171 -5.12 8.04 16.96
N ALA A 172 -3.82 8.07 16.64
CA ALA A 172 -2.84 8.78 17.46
C ALA A 172 -2.76 10.30 17.14
N GLY A 173 -3.71 10.82 16.35
CA GLY A 173 -3.71 12.24 15.99
C GLY A 173 -2.56 12.61 15.04
N ALA A 174 -2.15 13.87 15.11
CA ALA A 174 -1.02 14.39 14.36
C ALA A 174 0.30 14.22 15.15
N GLY A 175 1.41 14.74 14.63
CA GLY A 175 2.74 14.61 15.25
C GLY A 175 3.50 13.36 14.80
N ASP A 176 4.53 12.97 15.55
CA ASP A 176 5.34 11.79 15.25
C ASP A 176 5.06 10.72 16.31
N ASN A 177 4.09 9.83 16.05
CA ASN A 177 3.57 8.89 17.04
C ASN A 177 4.23 7.51 16.96
N LEU A 178 4.30 6.81 18.09
CA LEU A 178 4.69 5.40 18.16
C LEU A 178 3.48 4.51 18.48
N ILE A 179 3.11 3.63 17.56
CA ILE A 179 1.94 2.77 17.69
C ILE A 179 2.36 1.30 17.65
N LEU A 180 2.22 0.59 18.77
CA LEU A 180 2.56 -0.82 18.93
C LEU A 180 1.28 -1.66 18.97
N ILE A 181 1.02 -2.39 17.90
CA ILE A 181 -0.17 -3.22 17.67
C ILE A 181 0.23 -4.70 17.55
N TYR A 182 1.09 -5.16 18.48
CA TYR A 182 1.69 -6.49 18.36
C TYR A 182 0.71 -7.65 18.43
N GLN A 183 -0.48 -7.49 18.99
CA GLN A 183 -1.43 -8.59 19.20
C GLN A 183 -2.85 -8.12 18.87
N GLY A 184 -3.77 -9.06 18.66
CA GLY A 184 -5.14 -8.75 18.23
C GLY A 184 -5.21 -8.21 16.81
N SER A 185 -6.43 -8.03 16.30
CA SER A 185 -6.70 -7.39 15.01
C SER A 185 -7.04 -5.93 15.24
N ASN A 186 -6.13 -5.03 14.88
CA ASN A 186 -6.23 -3.62 15.16
C ASN A 186 -6.51 -2.83 13.88
N VAL A 187 -7.20 -1.71 14.06
CA VAL A 187 -7.45 -0.71 13.02
C VAL A 187 -6.74 0.57 13.43
N VAL A 188 -5.81 1.05 12.61
CA VAL A 188 -5.04 2.25 12.87
C VAL A 188 -5.33 3.31 11.80
N ALA A 189 -5.59 4.54 12.23
CA ALA A 189 -5.59 5.72 11.39
C ALA A 189 -4.39 6.60 11.78
N SER A 190 -3.50 6.86 10.83
CA SER A 190 -2.27 7.64 11.02
C SER A 190 -2.39 8.96 10.26
N TYR A 191 -2.28 10.09 10.96
CA TYR A 191 -2.34 11.43 10.36
C TYR A 191 -1.00 12.16 10.41
N GLY A 192 -0.03 11.60 11.14
CA GLY A 192 1.32 12.14 11.34
C GLY A 192 2.40 11.40 10.55
N GLN A 193 3.66 11.62 10.93
CA GLN A 193 4.79 10.78 10.49
C GLN A 193 5.00 9.70 11.54
N ASP A 194 4.19 8.65 11.47
CA ASP A 194 4.05 7.70 12.57
C ASP A 194 4.93 6.47 12.35
N THR A 195 5.34 5.83 13.45
CA THR A 195 5.94 4.50 13.45
C THR A 195 4.94 3.48 13.98
N ILE A 196 4.53 2.55 13.12
CA ILE A 196 3.50 1.55 13.41
C ILE A 196 4.12 0.16 13.34
N LEU A 197 4.16 -0.55 14.47
CA LEU A 197 4.79 -1.87 14.58
C LEU A 197 3.76 -2.91 15.06
N GLY A 198 3.46 -3.90 14.21
CA GLY A 198 2.58 -5.03 14.52
C GLY A 198 3.29 -6.37 14.72
N GLY A 199 4.61 -6.43 14.48
CA GLY A 199 5.36 -7.68 14.53
C GLY A 199 4.82 -8.70 13.52
N ASN A 200 4.82 -9.98 13.89
CA ASN A 200 4.42 -11.07 12.98
C ASN A 200 2.91 -11.40 13.02
N ASN A 201 2.11 -10.66 13.77
CA ASN A 201 0.68 -10.96 13.89
C ASN A 201 -0.10 -10.51 12.66
N SER A 202 -1.11 -11.29 12.31
CA SER A 202 -1.87 -11.09 11.08
C SER A 202 -3.13 -10.24 11.27
N GLY A 203 -3.68 -9.75 10.16
CA GLY A 203 -4.98 -9.09 10.15
C GLY A 203 -4.98 -7.66 10.68
N GLN A 204 -3.85 -6.95 10.58
CA GLN A 204 -3.78 -5.52 10.89
C GLN A 204 -4.33 -4.67 9.75
N THR A 205 -5.11 -3.65 10.08
CA THR A 205 -5.63 -2.66 9.13
C THR A 205 -5.03 -1.30 9.45
N VAL A 206 -4.37 -0.68 8.49
CA VAL A 206 -3.73 0.63 8.66
C VAL A 206 -4.17 1.56 7.53
N SER A 207 -4.77 2.70 7.89
CA SER A 207 -5.01 3.81 6.98
C SER A 207 -4.03 4.93 7.26
N VAL A 208 -3.35 5.41 6.22
CA VAL A 208 -2.31 6.42 6.33
C VAL A 208 -2.77 7.67 5.59
N TYR A 209 -2.75 8.78 6.29
CA TYR A 209 -3.13 10.11 5.80
C TYR A 209 -1.94 11.10 5.88
N GLY A 210 -1.01 10.87 6.80
CA GLY A 210 0.28 11.58 6.86
C GLY A 210 1.35 10.89 6.00
N GLY A 211 2.32 11.64 5.48
CA GLY A 211 3.42 11.05 4.71
C GLY A 211 4.60 10.63 5.60
N SER A 212 5.56 9.91 5.03
CA SER A 212 6.83 9.56 5.72
C SER A 212 6.67 8.70 6.98
N SER A 213 5.58 7.94 7.06
CA SER A 213 5.37 6.95 8.11
C SER A 213 6.18 5.68 7.87
N VAL A 214 6.52 4.99 8.96
CA VAL A 214 7.14 3.66 8.95
C VAL A 214 6.12 2.65 9.45
N ILE A 215 5.76 1.70 8.60
CA ILE A 215 4.79 0.66 8.91
C ILE A 215 5.47 -0.69 8.79
N ASN A 216 5.41 -1.51 9.85
CA ASN A 216 5.89 -2.88 9.84
C ASN A 216 4.89 -3.78 10.54
N VAL A 217 4.10 -4.52 9.75
CA VAL A 217 3.04 -5.41 10.23
C VAL A 217 3.16 -6.79 9.61
N GLY A 218 2.48 -7.77 10.20
CA GLY A 218 2.57 -9.17 9.78
C GLY A 218 1.77 -9.48 8.51
N ALA A 219 1.47 -10.76 8.32
CA ALA A 219 0.73 -11.27 7.17
C ALA A 219 -0.75 -10.84 7.18
N ASP A 220 -1.46 -11.05 6.07
CA ASP A 220 -2.89 -10.72 5.93
C ASP A 220 -3.23 -9.27 6.32
N ALA A 221 -2.29 -8.35 6.14
CA ALA A 221 -2.50 -6.94 6.47
C ALA A 221 -3.24 -6.23 5.34
N TYR A 222 -4.01 -5.20 5.70
CA TYR A 222 -4.58 -4.25 4.75
C TYR A 222 -4.03 -2.85 5.03
N ILE A 223 -3.30 -2.30 4.06
CA ILE A 223 -2.78 -0.93 4.12
C ILE A 223 -3.49 -0.09 3.09
N ASN A 224 -4.01 1.05 3.51
CA ASN A 224 -4.56 2.07 2.62
C ASN A 224 -3.83 3.39 2.83
N ASP A 225 -2.91 3.69 1.93
CA ASP A 225 -2.20 4.96 1.89
C ASP A 225 -2.97 5.96 1.02
N ALA A 226 -3.52 6.97 1.68
CA ALA A 226 -4.18 8.11 1.06
C ALA A 226 -3.31 9.40 1.15
N SER A 227 -2.06 9.26 1.56
CA SER A 227 -1.09 10.34 1.64
C SER A 227 -0.38 10.57 0.30
N SER A 228 0.28 11.71 0.18
CA SER A 228 1.15 12.04 -0.97
C SER A 228 2.64 12.01 -0.61
N GLY A 229 3.00 11.54 0.59
CA GLY A 229 4.37 11.54 1.07
C GLY A 229 4.88 10.12 1.25
N GLY A 230 5.96 9.77 0.56
CA GLY A 230 6.48 8.41 0.51
C GLY A 230 6.65 7.78 1.89
N ASN A 231 6.01 6.63 2.07
CA ASN A 231 6.01 5.83 3.29
C ASN A 231 6.93 4.62 3.15
N SER A 232 7.42 4.12 4.28
CA SER A 232 8.16 2.85 4.35
C SER A 232 7.24 1.76 4.87
N ILE A 233 6.72 0.92 3.98
CA ILE A 233 5.71 -0.09 4.29
C ILE A 233 6.32 -1.48 4.20
N THR A 234 6.33 -2.21 5.32
CA THR A 234 6.67 -3.64 5.38
C THR A 234 5.45 -4.43 5.82
N VAL A 235 5.08 -5.44 5.04
CA VAL A 235 3.98 -6.35 5.36
C VAL A 235 4.43 -7.80 5.18
N GLY A 236 3.79 -8.73 5.88
CA GLY A 236 3.94 -10.16 5.62
C GLY A 236 3.25 -10.61 4.32
N GLY A 237 3.28 -11.93 4.07
CA GLY A 237 2.57 -12.54 2.95
C GLY A 237 1.07 -12.27 2.94
N THR A 238 0.41 -12.56 1.81
CA THR A 238 -1.05 -12.45 1.61
C THR A 238 -1.68 -11.10 1.98
N SER A 239 -0.87 -10.04 2.00
CA SER A 239 -1.32 -8.69 2.36
C SER A 239 -1.81 -7.92 1.13
N THR A 240 -2.66 -6.93 1.37
CA THR A 240 -3.13 -5.98 0.33
C THR A 240 -2.69 -4.57 0.69
N ILE A 241 -2.08 -3.89 -0.27
CA ILE A 241 -1.67 -2.49 -0.13
C ILE A 241 -2.35 -1.68 -1.23
N VAL A 242 -3.01 -0.58 -0.85
CA VAL A 242 -3.32 0.53 -1.73
C VAL A 242 -2.29 1.61 -1.44
N ALA A 243 -1.37 1.83 -2.37
CA ALA A 243 -0.21 2.70 -2.19
C ALA A 243 -0.49 4.12 -2.68
N GLY A 244 0.25 5.07 -2.12
CA GLY A 244 0.18 6.48 -2.44
C GLY A 244 1.19 6.87 -3.52
N THR A 245 2.17 7.69 -3.14
CA THR A 245 3.18 8.19 -4.08
C THR A 245 4.55 8.15 -3.44
N GLY A 246 5.50 7.52 -4.11
CA GLY A 246 6.89 7.48 -3.69
C GLY A 246 7.14 6.52 -2.53
N ASP A 247 6.31 5.47 -2.40
CA ASP A 247 6.42 4.53 -1.30
C ASP A 247 7.58 3.55 -1.51
N THR A 248 8.20 3.14 -0.40
CA THR A 248 9.08 1.98 -0.37
C THR A 248 8.33 0.83 0.29
N ILE A 249 7.97 -0.17 -0.51
CA ILE A 249 7.13 -1.30 -0.12
C ILE A 249 7.95 -2.58 -0.10
N SER A 250 7.92 -3.29 1.03
CA SER A 250 8.53 -4.61 1.21
C SER A 250 7.46 -5.65 1.55
N LEU A 251 7.35 -6.67 0.71
CA LEU A 251 6.46 -7.82 0.88
C LEU A 251 7.28 -9.00 1.39
N ALA A 252 7.28 -9.21 2.71
CA ALA A 252 7.97 -10.29 3.41
C ALA A 252 7.16 -11.60 3.38
N GLY A 253 6.83 -12.06 2.18
CA GLY A 253 6.08 -13.28 1.91
C GLY A 253 5.54 -13.31 0.48
N ALA A 254 4.95 -14.43 0.08
CA ALA A 254 4.30 -14.59 -1.22
C ALA A 254 2.81 -14.22 -1.16
N GLY A 255 2.22 -13.94 -2.32
CA GLY A 255 0.78 -13.79 -2.50
C GLY A 255 0.22 -12.42 -2.15
N SER A 256 1.07 -11.43 -1.90
CA SER A 256 0.62 -10.06 -1.62
C SER A 256 0.25 -9.33 -2.91
N SER A 257 -0.73 -8.43 -2.82
CA SER A 257 -1.20 -7.57 -3.91
C SER A 257 -0.98 -6.11 -3.59
N VAL A 258 -0.44 -5.35 -4.54
CA VAL A 258 -0.21 -3.91 -4.43
C VAL A 258 -1.00 -3.21 -5.53
N TYR A 259 -1.98 -2.40 -5.14
CA TYR A 259 -2.54 -1.35 -5.98
C TYR A 259 -1.60 -0.16 -5.85
N ALA A 260 -0.56 -0.17 -6.68
CA ALA A 260 0.49 0.83 -6.67
C ALA A 260 -0.05 2.17 -7.17
N GLY A 261 0.64 3.23 -6.78
CA GLY A 261 0.43 4.56 -7.30
C GLY A 261 1.62 4.99 -8.16
N VAL A 262 2.19 6.13 -7.83
CA VAL A 262 3.22 6.79 -8.65
C VAL A 262 4.58 6.69 -7.97
N SER A 263 5.60 6.29 -8.73
CA SER A 263 7.00 6.31 -8.29
C SER A 263 7.31 5.42 -7.09
N ASP A 264 6.58 4.31 -6.94
CA ASP A 264 6.79 3.35 -5.86
C ASP A 264 7.97 2.41 -6.16
N THR A 265 8.70 2.07 -5.10
CA THR A 265 9.70 1.00 -5.09
C THR A 265 9.14 -0.19 -4.35
N ILE A 266 8.99 -1.33 -5.02
CA ILE A 266 8.36 -2.54 -4.49
C ILE A 266 9.37 -3.68 -4.51
N SER A 267 9.64 -4.26 -3.34
CA SER A 267 10.42 -5.49 -3.21
C SER A 267 9.55 -6.60 -2.63
N ALA A 268 9.55 -7.77 -3.26
CA ALA A 268 8.81 -8.94 -2.80
C ALA A 268 9.73 -10.15 -2.69
N SER A 269 9.70 -10.85 -1.55
CA SER A 269 10.52 -12.05 -1.36
C SER A 269 10.01 -13.26 -2.14
N GLY A 270 8.79 -13.21 -2.68
CA GLY A 270 8.15 -14.31 -3.41
C GLY A 270 7.21 -13.79 -4.50
N ASP A 271 6.15 -14.55 -4.79
CA ASP A 271 5.17 -14.16 -5.81
C ASP A 271 4.42 -12.90 -5.39
N ALA A 272 4.20 -11.98 -6.34
CA ALA A 272 3.52 -10.72 -6.11
C ALA A 272 2.59 -10.35 -7.28
N THR A 273 1.57 -9.56 -6.96
CA THR A 273 0.70 -8.94 -7.97
C THR A 273 0.73 -7.42 -7.80
N VAL A 274 0.97 -6.69 -8.88
CA VAL A 274 1.05 -5.23 -8.87
C VAL A 274 0.12 -4.66 -9.94
N TYR A 275 -0.79 -3.78 -9.52
CA TYR A 275 -1.74 -3.09 -10.37
C TYR A 275 -1.55 -1.58 -10.28
N GLY A 276 -1.85 -0.85 -11.35
CA GLY A 276 -1.97 0.61 -11.31
C GLY A 276 -0.66 1.38 -11.20
N ALA A 277 0.48 0.67 -11.18
CA ALA A 277 1.80 1.29 -11.07
C ALA A 277 2.07 2.28 -12.20
N HIS A 278 2.61 3.45 -11.85
CA HIS A 278 3.13 4.44 -12.79
C HIS A 278 4.54 4.85 -12.39
N ASN A 279 5.52 4.63 -13.28
CA ASN A 279 6.94 4.89 -13.01
C ASN A 279 7.52 4.11 -11.83
N ALA A 280 7.27 2.80 -11.74
CA ALA A 280 7.66 2.00 -10.58
C ALA A 280 9.01 1.27 -10.75
N SER A 281 9.61 0.89 -9.63
CA SER A 281 10.74 -0.07 -9.59
C SER A 281 10.33 -1.30 -8.81
N ILE A 282 10.35 -2.47 -9.45
CA ILE A 282 9.83 -3.72 -8.87
C ILE A 282 10.92 -4.79 -8.90
N ASP A 283 11.18 -5.39 -7.73
CA ASP A 283 12.03 -6.57 -7.57
C ASP A 283 11.23 -7.68 -6.88
N ALA A 284 10.86 -8.72 -7.62
CA ALA A 284 10.10 -9.86 -7.13
C ALA A 284 10.95 -11.14 -7.18
N GLY A 285 11.26 -11.71 -6.02
CA GLY A 285 11.98 -12.98 -5.93
C GLY A 285 11.21 -14.17 -6.55
N GLY A 286 9.89 -14.04 -6.73
CA GLY A 286 9.02 -15.02 -7.35
C GLY A 286 8.45 -14.58 -8.71
N SER A 287 7.28 -15.10 -9.03
CA SER A 287 6.52 -14.73 -10.23
C SER A 287 5.78 -13.41 -10.00
N LEU A 288 5.77 -12.54 -11.00
CA LEU A 288 5.07 -11.26 -10.96
C LEU A 288 3.90 -11.25 -11.94
N ALA A 289 2.73 -10.84 -11.46
CA ALA A 289 1.64 -10.36 -12.32
C ALA A 289 1.60 -8.84 -12.26
N PHE A 290 1.67 -8.16 -13.41
CA PHE A 290 1.80 -6.71 -13.49
C PHE A 290 0.82 -6.08 -14.47
N LEU A 291 0.23 -4.96 -14.07
CA LEU A 291 -0.54 -4.04 -14.91
C LEU A 291 -0.17 -2.60 -14.54
N GLY A 292 0.37 -1.82 -15.47
CA GLY A 292 0.83 -0.46 -15.18
C GLY A 292 1.15 0.38 -16.42
N THR A 293 1.72 1.56 -16.17
CA THR A 293 2.08 2.57 -17.18
C THR A 293 3.41 3.25 -16.85
N GLY A 294 3.88 4.14 -17.72
CA GLY A 294 5.09 4.93 -17.48
C GLY A 294 6.38 4.10 -17.54
N THR A 295 7.48 4.66 -17.09
CA THR A 295 8.80 4.01 -17.14
C THR A 295 8.99 3.10 -15.95
N THR A 296 8.87 1.79 -16.14
CA THR A 296 8.87 0.81 -15.06
C THR A 296 10.03 -0.19 -15.22
N THR A 297 10.78 -0.42 -14.16
CA THR A 297 11.82 -1.46 -14.11
C THR A 297 11.31 -2.67 -13.34
N ILE A 298 11.44 -3.87 -13.92
CA ILE A 298 10.99 -5.12 -13.33
C ILE A 298 12.13 -6.12 -13.32
N THR A 299 12.48 -6.60 -12.13
CA THR A 299 13.24 -7.84 -11.94
C THR A 299 12.32 -8.89 -11.34
N ALA A 300 12.19 -10.05 -11.98
CA ALA A 300 11.32 -11.13 -11.50
C ALA A 300 11.83 -12.51 -11.90
N SER A 301 11.46 -13.56 -11.15
CA SER A 301 11.72 -14.93 -11.58
C SER A 301 11.00 -15.26 -12.89
N SER A 302 9.78 -14.74 -13.05
CA SER A 302 9.04 -14.67 -14.31
C SER A 302 7.98 -13.59 -14.18
N ALA A 303 7.59 -12.97 -15.29
CA ALA A 303 6.58 -11.90 -15.28
C ALA A 303 5.47 -12.17 -16.29
N THR A 304 4.23 -11.90 -15.89
CA THR A 304 3.09 -11.69 -16.80
C THR A 304 2.70 -10.23 -16.74
N ILE A 305 2.97 -9.52 -17.83
CA ILE A 305 2.83 -8.07 -17.93
C ILE A 305 1.71 -7.74 -18.91
N PHE A 306 0.72 -7.01 -18.42
CA PHE A 306 -0.30 -6.37 -19.25
C PHE A 306 0.04 -4.89 -19.37
N GLY A 307 0.25 -4.43 -20.60
CA GLY A 307 0.59 -3.05 -20.90
C GLY A 307 -0.59 -2.10 -20.76
N GLY A 308 -0.30 -0.88 -20.31
CA GLY A 308 -1.17 0.28 -20.45
C GLY A 308 -0.53 1.34 -21.35
N ALA A 309 -1.32 2.31 -21.80
CA ALA A 309 -0.85 3.37 -22.69
C ALA A 309 0.38 4.10 -22.13
N GLY A 310 1.46 4.15 -22.90
CA GLY A 310 2.70 4.81 -22.50
C GLY A 310 3.55 3.99 -21.53
N LEU A 311 3.32 2.68 -21.41
CA LEU A 311 4.20 1.80 -20.65
C LEU A 311 5.54 1.60 -21.35
N ASP A 312 6.63 1.87 -20.65
CA ASP A 312 7.99 1.56 -21.05
C ASP A 312 8.62 0.66 -19.98
N VAL A 313 8.66 -0.65 -20.23
CA VAL A 313 9.19 -1.64 -19.29
C VAL A 313 10.62 -2.00 -19.66
N THR A 314 11.51 -1.92 -18.68
CA THR A 314 12.76 -2.69 -18.69
C THR A 314 12.60 -3.93 -17.82
N LEU A 315 12.76 -5.11 -18.42
CA LEU A 315 12.54 -6.41 -17.81
C LEU A 315 13.85 -7.20 -17.68
N ASP A 316 14.10 -7.69 -16.47
CA ASP A 316 15.15 -8.65 -16.15
C ASP A 316 14.53 -9.92 -15.53
N THR A 317 14.43 -10.97 -16.35
CA THR A 317 13.90 -12.27 -15.92
C THR A 317 15.04 -13.14 -15.38
N THR A 318 14.94 -13.55 -14.12
CA THR A 318 16.00 -14.28 -13.39
C THR A 318 15.72 -15.78 -13.23
N GLY A 319 14.50 -16.24 -13.48
CA GLY A 319 14.09 -17.64 -13.32
C GLY A 319 13.84 -18.35 -14.63
N SER A 320 13.91 -19.68 -14.62
CA SER A 320 13.81 -20.51 -15.83
C SER A 320 12.45 -20.56 -16.51
N LYS A 321 11.46 -19.87 -15.95
CA LYS A 321 10.15 -19.70 -16.56
C LYS A 321 10.20 -18.45 -17.43
N GLY A 322 9.86 -18.59 -18.71
CA GLY A 322 9.76 -17.44 -19.60
C GLY A 322 8.73 -16.41 -19.14
N SER A 323 8.84 -15.19 -19.64
CA SER A 323 7.93 -14.08 -19.31
C SER A 323 6.96 -13.80 -20.47
N LEU A 324 5.79 -13.28 -20.14
CA LEU A 324 4.75 -12.88 -21.08
C LEU A 324 4.54 -11.37 -20.99
N PHE A 325 4.57 -10.70 -22.13
CA PHE A 325 4.19 -9.30 -22.28
C PHE A 325 3.03 -9.21 -23.27
N VAL A 326 1.97 -8.51 -22.89
CA VAL A 326 0.81 -8.24 -23.75
C VAL A 326 0.60 -6.74 -23.81
N ALA A 327 0.95 -6.14 -24.95
CA ALA A 327 0.64 -4.76 -25.26
C ALA A 327 -0.88 -4.59 -25.39
N ASN A 328 -1.39 -3.37 -25.14
CA ASN A 328 -2.82 -3.11 -25.19
C ASN A 328 -3.17 -1.95 -26.12
N SER A 329 -2.98 -0.72 -25.68
CA SER A 329 -3.40 0.47 -26.42
C SER A 329 -2.48 1.63 -26.12
N GLY A 330 -2.08 2.36 -27.14
CA GLY A 330 -1.10 3.43 -27.03
C GLY A 330 0.27 2.94 -27.49
N ASN A 331 1.30 3.71 -27.13
CA ASN A 331 2.67 3.34 -27.43
C ASN A 331 3.22 2.55 -26.24
N GLU A 332 3.78 1.38 -26.48
CA GLU A 332 4.34 0.53 -25.44
C GLU A 332 5.71 -0.02 -25.84
N THR A 333 6.60 -0.11 -24.85
CA THR A 333 7.94 -0.67 -24.99
C THR A 333 8.11 -1.83 -24.01
N LEU A 334 8.61 -2.95 -24.52
CA LEU A 334 9.26 -4.00 -23.75
C LEU A 334 10.74 -4.02 -24.11
N ASN A 335 11.58 -3.74 -23.13
CA ASN A 335 13.01 -3.96 -23.20
C ASN A 335 13.44 -5.12 -22.28
N ALA A 336 13.55 -6.31 -22.83
CA ALA A 336 14.00 -7.52 -22.12
C ALA A 336 15.47 -7.88 -22.41
N ALA A 337 16.29 -6.93 -22.89
CA ALA A 337 17.68 -7.19 -23.29
C ALA A 337 18.56 -7.82 -22.18
N ASN A 338 18.20 -7.62 -20.91
CA ASN A 338 18.91 -8.20 -19.77
C ASN A 338 18.41 -9.61 -19.39
N SER A 339 17.29 -10.07 -19.95
CA SER A 339 16.68 -11.35 -19.58
C SER A 339 17.46 -12.54 -20.14
N GLU A 340 17.77 -13.50 -19.28
CA GLU A 340 18.43 -14.77 -19.66
C GLU A 340 17.45 -15.84 -20.16
N TYR A 341 16.15 -15.61 -19.97
CA TYR A 341 15.08 -16.54 -20.30
C TYR A 341 14.09 -15.92 -21.27
N GLY A 342 13.49 -16.78 -22.10
CA GLY A 342 12.72 -16.35 -23.26
C GLY A 342 11.49 -15.52 -22.90
N VAL A 343 11.25 -14.47 -23.67
CA VAL A 343 10.07 -13.63 -23.57
C VAL A 343 9.11 -13.88 -24.73
N GLN A 344 7.82 -13.88 -24.41
CA GLN A 344 6.75 -13.86 -25.40
C GLN A 344 6.10 -12.49 -25.35
N ALA A 345 6.27 -11.69 -26.40
CA ALA A 345 5.71 -10.35 -26.50
C ALA A 345 4.63 -10.32 -27.57
N PHE A 346 3.41 -9.91 -27.19
CA PHE A 346 2.28 -9.78 -28.08
C PHE A 346 1.87 -8.32 -28.22
N GLY A 347 1.83 -7.83 -29.45
CA GLY A 347 1.35 -6.49 -29.78
C GLY A 347 -0.16 -6.34 -29.70
N ASN A 348 -0.58 -5.08 -29.83
CA ASN A 348 -1.96 -4.61 -29.69
C ASN A 348 -2.95 -5.44 -30.55
N VAL A 349 -4.17 -5.62 -30.05
CA VAL A 349 -5.24 -6.35 -30.75
C VAL A 349 -6.15 -5.41 -31.55
N ALA A 350 -7.01 -5.99 -32.38
CA ALA A 350 -7.98 -5.24 -33.19
C ALA A 350 -8.83 -4.28 -32.33
N GLY A 351 -8.95 -3.03 -32.78
CA GLY A 351 -9.70 -1.98 -32.08
C GLY A 351 -8.83 -0.99 -31.29
N TYR A 352 -7.53 -1.25 -31.15
CA TYR A 352 -6.56 -0.35 -30.53
C TYR A 352 -5.56 0.22 -31.54
N SER A 353 -4.81 1.24 -31.12
CA SER A 353 -3.80 1.93 -31.92
C SER A 353 -2.54 2.21 -31.11
N GLY A 354 -1.45 2.51 -31.79
CA GLY A 354 -0.18 2.96 -31.22
C GLY A 354 0.98 2.06 -31.62
N THR A 355 2.20 2.42 -31.23
CA THR A 355 3.43 1.76 -31.68
C THR A 355 3.99 0.83 -30.62
N GLN A 356 4.54 -0.31 -31.03
CA GLN A 356 5.20 -1.24 -30.11
C GLN A 356 6.71 -1.29 -30.35
N VAL A 357 7.49 -1.36 -29.28
CA VAL A 357 8.93 -1.68 -29.35
C VAL A 357 9.18 -2.92 -28.51
N PHE A 358 9.66 -3.98 -29.14
CA PHE A 358 10.03 -5.23 -28.45
C PHE A 358 11.51 -5.50 -28.62
N ILE A 359 12.20 -5.71 -27.49
CA ILE A 359 13.60 -6.12 -27.45
C ILE A 359 13.66 -7.40 -26.62
N GLY A 360 14.03 -8.50 -27.27
CA GLY A 360 14.28 -9.80 -26.65
C GLY A 360 15.59 -9.85 -25.87
N GLY A 361 15.81 -10.97 -25.19
CA GLY A 361 16.95 -11.23 -24.32
C GLY A 361 18.04 -12.07 -25.01
N THR A 362 18.57 -13.04 -24.26
CA THR A 362 19.59 -13.99 -24.77
C THR A 362 19.05 -15.37 -25.16
N ALA A 363 17.82 -15.67 -24.72
CA ALA A 363 17.13 -16.92 -24.98
C ALA A 363 16.29 -16.83 -26.27
N SER A 364 15.53 -17.89 -26.57
CA SER A 364 14.60 -17.86 -27.70
C SER A 364 13.38 -17.03 -27.32
N ASP A 365 13.19 -15.94 -28.06
CA ASP A 365 12.08 -15.02 -27.86
C ASP A 365 11.03 -15.15 -28.97
N THR A 366 9.78 -14.86 -28.62
CA THR A 366 8.66 -14.81 -29.56
C THR A 366 8.10 -13.40 -29.57
N LEU A 367 8.29 -12.68 -30.68
CA LEU A 367 7.87 -11.30 -30.85
C LEU A 367 6.74 -11.25 -31.88
N VAL A 368 5.52 -11.03 -31.42
CA VAL A 368 4.31 -11.07 -32.25
C VAL A 368 3.80 -9.65 -32.47
N ALA A 369 3.83 -9.20 -33.72
CA ALA A 369 3.34 -7.87 -34.08
C ALA A 369 1.82 -7.73 -33.85
N GLY A 370 1.44 -6.52 -33.44
CA GLY A 370 0.09 -6.10 -33.19
C GLY A 370 -0.49 -5.23 -34.30
N VAL A 371 -1.62 -4.60 -34.01
CA VAL A 371 -2.11 -3.45 -34.77
C VAL A 371 -1.24 -2.23 -34.50
N GLY A 372 -0.95 -1.46 -35.55
CA GLY A 372 -0.01 -0.34 -35.49
C GLY A 372 1.42 -0.78 -35.77
N ASP A 373 2.31 0.20 -35.84
CA ASP A 373 3.70 -0.05 -36.20
C ASP A 373 4.43 -0.77 -35.06
N ALA A 374 5.32 -1.69 -35.39
CA ALA A 374 6.12 -2.43 -34.41
C ALA A 374 7.58 -2.51 -34.83
N THR A 375 8.47 -2.19 -33.89
CA THR A 375 9.93 -2.42 -34.03
C THR A 375 10.31 -3.58 -33.13
N MET A 376 10.94 -4.60 -33.71
CA MET A 376 11.30 -5.84 -33.02
C MET A 376 12.80 -6.10 -33.14
N THR A 377 13.43 -6.36 -32.00
CA THR A 377 14.83 -6.76 -31.87
C THR A 377 14.82 -8.11 -31.16
N GLY A 378 15.25 -9.18 -31.81
CA GLY A 378 15.29 -10.51 -31.23
C GLY A 378 16.29 -10.63 -30.07
N GLY A 379 17.36 -9.83 -30.10
CA GLY A 379 18.41 -9.90 -29.11
C GLY A 379 19.54 -10.83 -29.54
N SER A 380 20.42 -11.16 -28.59
CA SER A 380 21.58 -12.02 -28.87
C SER A 380 21.25 -13.46 -28.50
N GLY A 381 22.07 -14.43 -28.92
CA GLY A 381 21.92 -15.82 -28.44
C GLY A 381 21.05 -16.70 -29.32
N ALA A 382 19.96 -17.24 -28.77
CA ALA A 382 19.18 -18.29 -29.43
C ALA A 382 18.31 -17.76 -30.59
N ALA A 383 17.76 -18.67 -31.39
CA ALA A 383 16.88 -18.33 -32.49
C ALA A 383 15.55 -17.76 -31.98
N ASN A 384 15.10 -16.69 -32.62
CA ASN A 384 13.90 -15.94 -32.30
C ASN A 384 12.82 -16.13 -33.35
N GLU A 385 11.57 -16.03 -32.91
CA GLU A 385 10.38 -16.03 -33.76
C GLU A 385 9.83 -14.61 -33.89
N PHE A 386 9.70 -14.13 -35.12
CA PHE A 386 9.03 -12.87 -35.43
C PHE A 386 7.70 -13.17 -36.13
N ALA A 387 6.58 -12.93 -35.47
CA ALA A 387 5.27 -13.35 -35.97
C ALA A 387 4.39 -12.17 -36.42
N PHE A 388 3.68 -12.37 -37.53
CA PHE A 388 2.76 -11.40 -38.13
C PHE A 388 1.44 -12.07 -38.48
N ARG A 389 0.34 -11.33 -38.32
CA ARG A 389 -1.03 -11.84 -38.53
C ARG A 389 -1.68 -11.14 -39.71
N ASN A 390 -2.38 -11.90 -40.54
CA ASN A 390 -3.18 -11.34 -41.64
C ASN A 390 -4.38 -10.56 -41.11
N GLY A 391 -4.83 -9.56 -41.84
CA GLY A 391 -6.01 -8.75 -41.53
C GLY A 391 -5.73 -7.53 -40.65
N ILE A 392 -4.45 -7.22 -40.40
CA ILE A 392 -4.02 -6.01 -39.70
C ILE A 392 -3.57 -5.01 -40.77
N ALA A 393 -4.53 -4.28 -41.36
CA ALA A 393 -4.26 -3.47 -42.53
C ALA A 393 -3.28 -2.30 -42.27
N GLY A 394 -2.20 -2.24 -43.05
CA GLY A 394 -1.42 -1.01 -43.28
C GLY A 394 -0.37 -0.64 -42.24
N ALA A 395 0.09 -1.59 -41.43
CA ALA A 395 1.15 -1.34 -40.45
C ALA A 395 2.56 -1.41 -41.08
N SER A 396 3.47 -0.62 -40.53
CA SER A 396 4.90 -0.66 -40.84
C SER A 396 5.64 -1.37 -39.73
N TYR A 397 6.17 -2.56 -40.05
CA TYR A 397 6.96 -3.35 -39.12
C TYR A 397 8.45 -3.30 -39.46
N GLU A 398 9.28 -3.36 -38.43
CA GLU A 398 10.73 -3.38 -38.54
C GLU A 398 11.32 -4.48 -37.67
N ILE A 399 12.22 -5.28 -38.25
CA ILE A 399 13.08 -6.22 -37.53
C ILE A 399 14.50 -5.70 -37.64
N THR A 400 15.09 -5.31 -36.50
CA THR A 400 16.36 -4.57 -36.45
C THR A 400 17.59 -5.47 -36.54
N ASP A 401 17.45 -6.76 -36.20
CA ASP A 401 18.57 -7.66 -36.00
C ASP A 401 18.29 -9.08 -36.50
N PHE A 402 17.49 -9.25 -37.56
CA PHE A 402 17.07 -10.58 -38.04
C PHE A 402 18.25 -11.56 -38.27
N GLY A 403 19.43 -11.06 -38.64
CA GLY A 403 20.65 -11.86 -38.80
C GLY A 403 21.46 -12.13 -37.53
N SER A 404 21.00 -11.73 -36.34
CA SER A 404 21.73 -11.82 -35.06
C SER A 404 21.94 -13.27 -34.59
N ALA A 405 21.01 -14.17 -34.90
CA ALA A 405 21.07 -15.57 -34.52
C ALA A 405 20.74 -16.49 -35.70
N ALA A 406 21.50 -17.58 -35.82
CA ALA A 406 21.21 -18.63 -36.80
C ALA A 406 19.91 -19.33 -36.42
N GLY A 407 18.94 -19.33 -37.32
CA GLY A 407 17.63 -19.95 -37.10
C GLY A 407 16.51 -18.96 -36.75
N ASN A 408 16.80 -17.65 -36.67
CA ASN A 408 15.74 -16.63 -36.67
C ASN A 408 14.80 -16.88 -37.85
N PHE A 409 13.49 -16.84 -37.58
CA PHE A 409 12.48 -17.10 -38.60
C PHE A 409 11.27 -16.20 -38.41
N VAL A 410 10.52 -16.07 -39.49
CA VAL A 410 9.28 -15.30 -39.53
C VAL A 410 8.09 -16.25 -39.57
N PHE A 411 7.13 -16.08 -38.66
CA PHE A 411 5.87 -16.80 -38.70
C PHE A 411 4.75 -15.91 -39.28
N LEU A 412 4.14 -16.35 -40.37
CA LEU A 412 3.03 -15.67 -41.01
C LEU A 412 1.72 -16.43 -40.72
N TYR A 413 0.89 -15.85 -39.86
CA TYR A 413 -0.38 -16.42 -39.45
C TYR A 413 -1.53 -15.95 -40.35
N GLN A 414 -2.33 -16.90 -40.85
CA GLN A 414 -3.44 -16.69 -41.81
C GLN A 414 -2.99 -16.12 -43.17
N TYR A 415 -1.75 -16.37 -43.56
CA TYR A 415 -1.26 -16.14 -44.92
C TYR A 415 -1.19 -17.47 -45.70
N THR A 416 -1.01 -17.38 -47.01
CA THR A 416 -0.82 -18.53 -47.90
C THR A 416 0.57 -18.53 -48.53
N GLU A 417 1.04 -19.70 -48.96
CA GLU A 417 2.33 -19.85 -49.66
C GLU A 417 2.42 -19.00 -50.94
N ALA A 418 1.29 -18.82 -51.63
CA ALA A 418 1.22 -18.00 -52.83
C ALA A 418 1.42 -16.50 -52.52
N GLU A 419 0.88 -16.03 -51.40
CA GLU A 419 1.08 -14.65 -50.93
C GLU A 419 2.53 -14.42 -50.51
N LEU A 420 3.13 -15.34 -49.76
CA LEU A 420 4.55 -15.26 -49.41
C LEU A 420 5.44 -15.25 -50.66
N THR A 421 5.19 -16.14 -51.63
CA THR A 421 5.95 -16.19 -52.88
C THR A 421 5.87 -14.86 -53.63
N THR A 422 4.70 -14.23 -53.65
CA THR A 422 4.49 -12.93 -54.28
C THR A 422 5.23 -11.81 -53.54
N ALA A 423 5.18 -11.80 -52.20
CA ALA A 423 5.89 -10.82 -51.38
C ALA A 423 7.42 -10.93 -51.57
N LEU A 424 7.98 -12.15 -51.58
CA LEU A 424 9.40 -12.39 -51.79
C LEU A 424 9.87 -12.04 -53.21
N ALA A 425 9.05 -12.29 -54.24
CA ALA A 425 9.37 -11.91 -55.62
C ALA A 425 9.42 -10.38 -55.82
N ASN A 426 8.68 -9.63 -55.00
CA ASN A 426 8.59 -8.17 -55.03
C ASN A 426 9.38 -7.48 -53.91
N GLN A 427 10.28 -8.20 -53.22
CA GLN A 427 11.09 -7.62 -52.15
C GLN A 427 11.95 -6.46 -52.68
N VAL A 428 12.08 -5.38 -51.88
CA VAL A 428 12.85 -4.18 -52.22
C VAL A 428 14.10 -4.13 -51.37
N ASN A 429 15.27 -4.15 -52.02
CA ASN A 429 16.56 -4.10 -51.36
C ASN A 429 17.14 -2.69 -51.46
N SER A 430 17.40 -2.05 -50.33
CA SER A 430 17.93 -0.68 -50.28
C SER A 430 18.79 -0.49 -49.05
N ASN A 431 19.97 0.13 -49.22
CA ASN A 431 20.91 0.45 -48.14
C ASN A 431 21.25 -0.75 -47.22
N GLY A 432 21.42 -1.94 -47.80
CA GLY A 432 21.76 -3.16 -47.06
C GLY A 432 20.60 -3.81 -46.31
N SER A 433 19.39 -3.25 -46.39
CA SER A 433 18.17 -3.79 -45.78
C SER A 433 17.20 -4.28 -46.86
N THR A 434 16.35 -5.23 -46.51
CA THR A 434 15.31 -5.80 -47.38
C THR A 434 13.93 -5.43 -46.83
N THR A 435 13.00 -5.02 -47.68
CA THR A 435 11.60 -4.79 -47.29
C THR A 435 10.68 -5.65 -48.14
N ILE A 436 9.72 -6.32 -47.50
CA ILE A 436 8.63 -7.02 -48.19
C ILE A 436 7.29 -6.34 -47.90
N THR A 437 6.36 -6.47 -48.83
CA THR A 437 4.97 -6.03 -48.67
C THR A 437 4.06 -7.26 -48.70
N LEU A 438 3.24 -7.41 -47.66
CA LEU A 438 2.30 -8.52 -47.51
C LEU A 438 1.01 -8.25 -48.28
N SER A 439 0.17 -9.28 -48.46
CA SER A 439 -1.07 -9.18 -49.24
C SER A 439 -2.12 -8.24 -48.61
N ASP A 440 -2.04 -7.99 -47.31
CA ASP A 440 -2.89 -7.03 -46.59
C ASP A 440 -2.36 -5.58 -46.61
N GLY A 441 -1.25 -5.35 -47.32
CA GLY A 441 -0.60 -4.05 -47.47
C GLY A 441 0.40 -3.69 -46.37
N SER A 442 0.55 -4.53 -45.34
CA SER A 442 1.58 -4.34 -44.31
C SER A 442 2.97 -4.47 -44.90
N THR A 443 3.94 -3.73 -44.36
CA THR A 443 5.35 -3.85 -44.76
C THR A 443 6.20 -4.37 -43.63
N ILE A 444 7.17 -5.23 -43.94
CA ILE A 444 8.18 -5.68 -42.98
C ILE A 444 9.56 -5.31 -43.53
N LYS A 445 10.26 -4.44 -42.81
CA LYS A 445 11.66 -4.08 -43.08
C LYS A 445 12.58 -4.95 -42.23
N PHE A 446 13.60 -5.52 -42.86
CA PHE A 446 14.63 -6.35 -42.26
C PHE A 446 15.96 -5.62 -42.38
N ASP A 447 16.44 -5.10 -41.25
CA ASP A 447 17.67 -4.33 -41.22
C ASP A 447 18.89 -5.22 -41.42
N ASN A 448 19.82 -4.76 -42.26
CA ASN A 448 21.08 -5.45 -42.56
C ASN A 448 20.91 -6.86 -43.13
N VAL A 449 19.76 -7.15 -43.76
CA VAL A 449 19.51 -8.38 -44.51
C VAL A 449 19.52 -8.07 -46.00
N ALA A 450 20.42 -8.72 -46.75
CA ALA A 450 20.62 -8.43 -48.17
C ALA A 450 19.54 -9.03 -49.10
N SER A 451 18.92 -10.13 -48.68
CA SER A 451 17.83 -10.80 -49.41
C SER A 451 17.15 -11.84 -48.52
N LEU A 452 15.87 -12.11 -48.78
CA LEU A 452 15.06 -13.10 -48.08
C LEU A 452 14.70 -14.30 -48.96
N THR A 453 14.60 -15.48 -48.36
CA THR A 453 14.20 -16.74 -49.00
C THR A 453 13.07 -17.43 -48.21
N SER A 454 12.29 -18.28 -48.86
CA SER A 454 11.17 -18.99 -48.22
C SER A 454 11.59 -19.86 -47.03
N SER A 455 12.84 -20.33 -46.96
CA SER A 455 13.35 -21.11 -45.83
C SER A 455 13.41 -20.35 -44.50
N GLN A 456 13.29 -19.02 -44.52
CA GLN A 456 13.28 -18.16 -43.33
C GLN A 456 11.86 -17.92 -42.80
N PHE A 457 10.85 -18.51 -43.44
CA PHE A 457 9.44 -18.29 -43.15
C PHE A 457 8.74 -19.59 -42.83
N ALA A 458 7.77 -19.51 -41.94
CA ALA A 458 6.78 -20.54 -41.67
C ALA A 458 5.38 -19.92 -41.83
N ILE A 459 4.44 -20.70 -42.33
CA ILE A 459 3.05 -20.26 -42.54
C ILE A 459 2.12 -21.13 -41.71
N GLY A 460 1.21 -20.48 -40.98
CA GLY A 460 0.15 -21.13 -40.20
C GLY A 460 -1.24 -20.72 -40.70
N SER A 461 -2.17 -21.67 -40.71
CA SER A 461 -3.58 -21.47 -41.06
C SER A 461 -4.44 -21.05 -39.89
#